data_AF-A0A7J9MLC0-F1
#
_entry.id   AF-A0A7J9MLC0-F1
#
_cell.length_a   1.000
_cell.length_b   1.000
_cell.length_c   1.000
_cell.angle_alpha   90.00
_cell.angle_beta   90.00
_cell.angle_gamma   90.00
#
_symmetry.space_group_name_H-M   'P 1'
#
loop_
_entity.id
_entity.type
_entity.pdbx_description
1 polymer ?
#
loop_
_entity_poly.entity_id
_entity_poly.type
_entity_poly.pdbx_seq_one_letter_code
_entity_poly.pdbx_strand_id
1 'polypeptide(L)'
;MMKGYRGKLPLSIITVTLCGFAFLALLYTERLSFLSSSSFLKSKSCARRTSAVVKAKDETAEKNLENPELDDRFEFDPEECDITRGKWVFNRSIKPLYTDRSCPYVDRQFSCVKNGRLDLDYRHWEWQPDDCYLPRFDPEVALEKLRGKRLVFAGDSLQRSQWESFVCMVEWTIPPQKKSMKRGKIRNVFKAK
;
A
#
# COMPACT_ATOMS: atom_id res chain seq x y z
N MET A 1 48.38 23.42 55.70
CA MET A 1 48.26 24.33 54.53
C MET A 1 48.57 23.53 53.27
N MET A 2 47.55 23.06 52.54
CA MET A 2 47.74 22.40 51.25
C MET A 2 47.42 23.40 50.13
N LYS A 3 48.43 23.73 49.32
CA LYS A 3 48.32 24.60 48.14
C LYS A 3 47.43 23.90 47.10
N GLY A 4 46.23 24.42 46.88
CA GLY A 4 45.36 23.96 45.79
C GLY A 4 45.99 24.28 44.44
N TYR A 5 46.39 23.24 43.70
CA TYR A 5 46.96 23.37 42.37
C TYR A 5 45.83 23.73 41.38
N ARG A 6 45.63 25.02 41.09
CA ARG A 6 44.78 25.48 39.98
C ARG A 6 45.52 25.30 38.66
N GLY A 7 45.66 24.06 38.22
CA GLY A 7 46.03 23.75 36.84
C GLY A 7 44.86 24.14 35.92
N LYS A 8 45.05 25.16 35.07
CA LYS A 8 44.09 25.44 33.99
C LYS A 8 44.12 24.24 33.05
N LEU A 9 42.98 23.55 32.88
CA LEU A 9 42.89 22.49 31.88
C LEU A 9 43.23 23.08 30.49
N PRO A 10 44.06 22.39 29.69
CA PRO A 10 44.38 22.85 28.35
C PRO A 10 43.09 22.98 27.54
N LEU A 11 43.00 24.07 26.77
CA LEU A 11 41.82 24.43 25.98
C LEU A 11 41.34 23.26 25.10
N SER A 12 42.27 22.43 24.60
CA SER A 12 41.97 21.24 23.81
C SER A 12 41.11 20.21 24.55
N ILE A 13 41.37 19.97 25.83
CA ILE A 13 40.59 19.00 26.62
C ILE A 13 39.18 19.52 26.82
N ILE A 14 39.03 20.82 27.12
CA ILE A 14 37.73 21.47 27.27
C ILE A 14 36.94 21.37 25.97
N THR A 15 37.56 21.67 24.82
CA THR A 15 36.90 21.56 23.50
C THR A 15 36.48 20.13 23.19
N VAL A 16 37.32 19.12 23.44
CA VAL A 16 36.97 17.72 23.19
C VAL A 16 35.80 17.26 24.07
N THR A 17 35.78 17.66 25.35
CA THR A 17 34.65 17.32 26.23
C THR A 17 33.37 17.98 25.74
N LEU A 18 33.42 19.26 25.39
CA LEU A 18 32.26 20.03 24.94
C LEU A 18 31.71 19.49 23.61
N CYS A 19 32.58 19.14 22.66
CA CYS A 19 32.19 18.47 21.42
C CYS A 19 31.60 17.07 21.67
N GLY A 20 32.16 16.30 22.60
CA GLY A 20 31.63 14.98 22.98
C GLY A 20 30.23 15.06 23.58
N PHE A 21 30.00 16.01 24.49
CA PHE A 21 28.66 16.26 25.06
C PHE A 21 27.67 16.75 24.00
N ALA A 22 28.09 17.62 23.07
CA ALA A 22 27.24 18.05 21.96
C ALA A 22 26.87 16.87 21.03
N PHE A 23 27.81 15.98 20.73
CA PHE A 23 27.56 14.80 19.89
C PHE A 23 26.63 13.79 20.56
N LEU A 24 26.82 13.55 21.87
CA LEU A 24 25.92 12.71 22.66
C LEU A 24 24.51 13.32 22.76
N ALA A 25 24.40 14.65 22.90
CA ALA A 25 23.12 15.34 22.87
C ALA A 25 22.43 15.20 21.50
N LEU A 26 23.16 15.34 20.40
CA LEU A 26 22.63 15.14 19.04
C LEU A 26 22.12 13.70 18.84
N LEU A 27 22.88 12.69 19.26
CA LEU A 27 22.47 11.28 19.19
C LEU A 27 21.24 11.00 20.08
N TYR A 28 21.14 11.64 21.23
CA TYR A 28 19.97 11.54 22.11
C TYR A 28 18.74 12.22 21.48
N THR A 29 18.89 13.38 20.85
CA THR A 29 17.81 14.05 20.13
C THR A 29 17.34 13.30 18.90
N GLU A 30 18.25 12.67 18.13
CA GLU A 30 17.85 11.81 17.01
C GLU A 30 17.07 10.57 17.50
N ARG A 31 17.51 9.94 18.59
CA ARG A 31 16.78 8.83 19.23
C ARG A 31 15.40 9.24 19.72
N LEU A 32 15.25 10.45 20.27
CA LEU A 32 13.95 11.01 20.67
C LEU A 32 13.08 11.35 19.45
N SER A 33 13.64 11.86 18.36
CA SER A 33 12.89 12.11 17.12
C SER A 33 12.40 10.82 16.45
N PHE A 34 13.12 9.70 16.63
CA PHE A 34 12.67 8.37 16.20
C PHE A 34 11.54 7.80 17.06
N LEU A 35 11.47 8.17 18.35
CA LEU A 35 10.41 7.74 19.28
C LEU A 35 9.21 8.71 19.33
N SER A 36 9.36 9.91 18.78
CA SER A 36 8.29 10.90 18.59
C SER A 36 7.97 11.09 17.10
N SER A 37 7.85 10.00 16.34
CA SER A 37 7.18 10.04 15.04
C SER A 37 5.66 10.04 15.23
N SER A 38 5.17 11.12 15.86
CA SER A 38 3.82 11.61 15.58
C SER A 38 4.00 12.86 14.72
N SER A 39 3.83 12.66 13.41
CA SER A 39 3.17 13.60 12.50
C SER A 39 3.63 15.06 12.52
N PHE A 40 4.79 15.35 11.91
CA PHE A 40 5.15 16.71 11.48
C PHE A 40 5.28 16.84 9.96
N LEU A 41 4.24 16.41 9.24
CA LEU A 41 3.89 16.95 7.92
C LEU A 41 2.42 17.38 7.96
N LYS A 42 2.17 18.56 8.53
CA LYS A 42 0.94 19.33 8.30
C LYS A 42 0.91 19.75 6.82
N SER A 43 0.50 18.85 5.95
CA SER A 43 -0.17 19.27 4.73
C SER A 43 -1.43 20.00 5.17
N LYS A 44 -1.60 21.25 4.76
CA LYS A 44 -2.83 21.99 4.99
C LYS A 44 -3.96 21.24 4.29
N SER A 45 -4.72 20.45 5.05
CA SER A 45 -6.00 19.94 4.62
C SER A 45 -6.91 21.13 4.32
N CYS A 46 -7.38 21.20 3.08
CA CYS A 46 -8.42 22.13 2.67
C CYS A 46 -9.67 21.83 3.49
N ALA A 47 -10.12 22.80 4.29
CA ALA A 47 -11.41 22.73 4.94
C ALA A 47 -12.52 22.54 3.89
N ARG A 48 -13.31 21.46 3.99
CA ARG A 48 -14.64 21.44 3.36
C ARG A 48 -15.66 20.66 4.17
N ARG A 49 -16.51 21.46 4.81
CA ARG A 49 -17.92 21.26 5.16
C ARG A 49 -18.29 19.98 5.91
N THR A 50 -18.47 20.15 7.22
CA THR A 50 -19.52 19.47 7.99
C THR A 50 -20.82 19.45 7.18
N SER A 51 -21.24 18.27 6.74
CA SER A 51 -22.64 18.02 6.42
C SER A 51 -23.27 17.36 7.63
N ALA A 52 -24.29 18.04 8.13
CA ALA A 52 -24.97 17.74 9.36
C ALA A 52 -25.57 16.34 9.39
N VAL A 53 -25.57 15.79 10.60
CA VAL A 53 -26.61 14.91 11.16
C VAL A 53 -27.93 15.03 10.39
N VAL A 54 -28.31 13.95 9.70
CA VAL A 54 -29.73 13.61 9.51
C VAL A 54 -29.91 12.21 10.06
N LYS A 55 -30.38 12.17 11.30
CA LYS A 55 -30.96 10.99 11.92
C LYS A 55 -32.42 10.95 11.44
N ALA A 56 -32.80 9.93 10.67
CA ALA A 56 -34.20 9.57 10.47
C ALA A 56 -34.32 8.04 10.44
N LYS A 57 -35.11 7.55 11.39
CA LYS A 57 -35.55 6.17 11.61
C LYS A 57 -36.65 5.85 10.59
N ASP A 58 -36.66 4.67 9.98
CA ASP A 58 -37.84 3.80 9.98
C ASP A 58 -37.50 2.38 9.51
N GLU A 59 -38.17 1.39 10.11
CA GLU A 59 -38.12 -0.03 9.77
C GLU A 59 -39.12 -0.35 8.65
N THR A 60 -38.81 -1.40 7.89
CA THR A 60 -39.72 -2.21 7.06
C THR A 60 -40.09 -1.69 5.66
N ALA A 61 -39.34 -2.14 4.65
CA ALA A 61 -39.89 -2.45 3.33
C ALA A 61 -38.97 -3.47 2.62
N GLU A 62 -39.23 -4.75 2.86
CA GLU A 62 -38.87 -5.78 1.88
C GLU A 62 -39.60 -5.48 0.56
N LYS A 63 -38.80 -5.26 -0.49
CA LYS A 63 -38.98 -5.66 -1.91
C LYS A 63 -38.33 -4.60 -2.80
N ASN A 64 -37.23 -4.96 -3.44
CA ASN A 64 -37.19 -5.17 -4.89
C ASN A 64 -35.76 -5.57 -5.30
N LEU A 65 -35.70 -6.68 -6.02
CA LEU A 65 -34.55 -7.17 -6.77
C LEU A 65 -34.38 -6.32 -8.05
N GLU A 66 -33.13 -6.25 -8.53
CA GLU A 66 -32.68 -5.71 -9.83
C GLU A 66 -32.53 -4.17 -9.97
N ASN A 67 -31.34 -3.70 -9.58
CA ASN A 67 -30.52 -2.88 -10.47
C ASN A 67 -29.04 -3.02 -10.06
N PRO A 68 -28.16 -3.66 -10.85
CA PRO A 68 -26.72 -3.64 -10.58
C PRO A 68 -26.16 -2.33 -11.14
N GLU A 69 -26.69 -1.19 -10.68
CA GLU A 69 -25.93 0.04 -10.75
C GLU A 69 -24.76 -0.17 -9.80
N LEU A 70 -23.56 -0.30 -10.39
CA LEU A 70 -22.27 -0.24 -9.74
C LEU A 70 -22.37 0.67 -8.51
N ASP A 71 -22.38 0.05 -7.33
CA ASP A 71 -22.43 0.79 -6.08
C ASP A 71 -21.09 1.52 -5.95
N ASP A 72 -21.03 2.72 -6.51
CA ASP A 72 -19.94 3.69 -6.35
C ASP A 72 -19.79 4.16 -4.89
N ARG A 73 -20.54 3.54 -3.97
CA ARG A 73 -20.68 3.90 -2.55
C ARG A 73 -19.73 3.15 -1.63
N PHE A 74 -18.92 2.20 -2.11
CA PHE A 74 -17.79 1.73 -1.30
C PHE A 74 -16.66 2.77 -1.34
N GLU A 75 -16.89 3.89 -0.67
CA GLU A 75 -15.85 4.84 -0.31
C GLU A 75 -15.07 4.22 0.85
N PHE A 76 -13.83 3.82 0.60
CA PHE A 76 -12.97 3.24 1.62
C PHE A 76 -12.62 4.33 2.64
N ASP A 77 -13.09 4.18 3.88
CA ASP A 77 -12.73 5.04 5.00
C ASP A 77 -11.58 4.39 5.81
N PRO A 78 -10.35 4.96 5.75
CA PRO A 78 -9.22 4.46 6.54
C PRO A 78 -9.38 4.67 8.05
N GLU A 79 -10.29 5.54 8.50
CA GLU A 79 -10.58 5.72 9.93
C GLU A 79 -11.48 4.60 10.48
N GLU A 80 -12.30 3.98 9.62
CA GLU A 80 -13.16 2.85 9.99
C GLU A 80 -12.48 1.49 9.78
N CYS A 81 -11.53 1.38 8.83
CA CYS A 81 -10.80 0.14 8.59
C CYS A 81 -9.29 0.34 8.36
N ASP A 82 -8.48 -0.13 9.31
CA ASP A 82 -7.04 -0.24 9.15
C ASP A 82 -6.65 -1.50 8.38
N ILE A 83 -6.37 -1.34 7.08
CA ILE A 83 -5.95 -2.44 6.21
C ILE A 83 -4.53 -2.96 6.48
N THR A 84 -3.74 -2.24 7.29
CA THR A 84 -2.36 -2.61 7.60
C THR A 84 -2.26 -3.66 8.71
N ARG A 85 -3.34 -3.81 9.50
CA ARG A 85 -3.44 -4.75 10.62
C ARG A 85 -4.41 -5.87 10.29
N GLY A 86 -4.01 -7.10 10.61
CA GLY A 86 -4.78 -8.27 10.25
C GLY A 86 -3.94 -9.54 10.28
N LYS A 87 -4.44 -10.56 9.61
CA LYS A 87 -3.80 -11.88 9.53
C LYS A 87 -4.01 -12.51 8.17
N TRP A 88 -3.05 -13.36 7.80
CA TRP A 88 -3.21 -14.26 6.66
C TRP A 88 -4.11 -15.43 7.05
N VAL A 89 -5.17 -15.63 6.27
CA VAL A 89 -6.11 -16.74 6.44
C VAL A 89 -6.03 -17.66 5.23
N PHE A 90 -5.94 -18.96 5.50
CA PHE A 90 -5.89 -19.97 4.45
C PHE A 90 -7.31 -20.38 4.05
N ASN A 91 -7.61 -20.27 2.76
CA ASN A 91 -8.92 -20.56 2.19
C ASN A 91 -8.78 -21.44 0.94
N ARG A 92 -8.96 -22.76 1.08
CA ARG A 92 -8.85 -23.72 -0.05
C ARG A 92 -9.85 -23.47 -1.18
N SER A 93 -10.97 -22.84 -0.89
CA SER A 93 -12.03 -22.56 -1.87
C SER A 93 -11.76 -21.30 -2.69
N ILE A 94 -10.79 -20.46 -2.28
CA ILE A 94 -10.49 -19.23 -3.02
C ILE A 94 -9.87 -19.56 -4.37
N LYS A 95 -10.46 -19.03 -5.44
CA LYS A 95 -9.86 -19.07 -6.77
C LYS A 95 -8.95 -17.84 -6.93
N PRO A 96 -7.65 -18.02 -7.25
CA PRO A 96 -6.77 -16.91 -7.59
C PRO A 96 -7.35 -16.11 -8.76
N LEU A 97 -7.22 -14.78 -8.71
CA LEU A 97 -7.69 -13.89 -9.78
C LEU A 97 -6.96 -14.15 -11.11
N TYR A 98 -5.72 -14.61 -11.02
CA TYR A 98 -4.93 -15.05 -12.16
C TYR A 98 -3.91 -16.11 -11.71
N THR A 99 -3.31 -16.77 -12.69
CA THR A 99 -2.15 -17.65 -12.50
C THR A 99 -1.05 -17.24 -13.48
N ASP A 100 0.18 -17.66 -13.19
CA ASP A 100 1.30 -17.51 -14.11
C ASP A 100 1.09 -18.27 -15.44
N ARG A 101 0.17 -19.23 -15.49
CA ARG A 101 -0.26 -19.93 -16.72
C ARG A 101 -1.33 -19.20 -17.51
N SER A 102 -2.30 -18.58 -16.83
CA SER A 102 -3.41 -17.88 -17.48
C SER A 102 -3.02 -16.50 -17.98
N CYS A 103 -2.17 -15.77 -17.25
CA CYS A 103 -1.75 -14.43 -17.65
C CYS A 103 -0.46 -14.48 -18.50
N PRO A 104 -0.47 -13.92 -19.73
CA PRO A 104 0.72 -13.91 -20.60
C PRO A 104 1.72 -12.80 -20.25
N TYR A 105 1.38 -11.89 -19.33
CA TYR A 105 2.17 -10.70 -19.02
C TYR A 105 3.12 -10.86 -17.83
N VAL A 106 2.97 -11.93 -17.04
CA VAL A 106 3.87 -12.25 -15.93
C VAL A 106 5.25 -12.55 -16.49
N ASP A 107 6.27 -11.86 -15.98
CA ASP A 107 7.64 -12.13 -16.35
C ASP A 107 8.10 -13.53 -15.89
N ARG A 108 9.05 -14.12 -16.64
CA ARG A 108 9.55 -15.47 -16.35
C ARG A 108 10.09 -15.56 -14.92
N GLN A 109 10.71 -14.52 -14.40
CA GLN A 109 11.25 -14.46 -13.04
C GLN A 109 10.17 -14.67 -11.96
N PHE A 110 8.91 -14.34 -12.24
CA PHE A 110 7.79 -14.47 -11.30
C PHE A 110 6.85 -15.65 -11.61
N SER A 111 7.15 -16.42 -12.67
CA SER A 111 6.31 -17.53 -13.12
C SER A 111 6.66 -18.84 -12.39
N CYS A 112 6.40 -18.90 -11.08
CA CYS A 112 6.83 -19.98 -10.19
C CYS A 112 6.44 -21.39 -10.68
N VAL A 113 5.19 -21.59 -11.08
CA VAL A 113 4.68 -22.91 -11.51
C VAL A 113 5.26 -23.28 -12.88
N LYS A 114 5.38 -22.30 -13.80
CA LYS A 114 6.08 -22.51 -15.08
C LYS A 114 7.57 -22.82 -14.88
N ASN A 115 8.16 -22.32 -13.79
CA ASN A 115 9.55 -22.58 -13.41
C ASN A 115 9.73 -23.86 -12.57
N GLY A 116 8.69 -24.69 -12.42
CA GLY A 116 8.80 -26.02 -11.82
C GLY A 116 8.36 -26.12 -10.35
N ARG A 117 7.82 -25.06 -9.75
CA ARG A 117 7.24 -25.14 -8.40
C ARG A 117 6.01 -26.05 -8.40
N LEU A 118 6.03 -27.06 -7.52
CA LEU A 118 4.98 -28.09 -7.45
C LEU A 118 3.92 -27.79 -6.37
N ASP A 119 4.30 -27.12 -5.29
CA ASP A 119 3.37 -26.74 -4.23
C ASP A 119 2.50 -25.54 -4.67
N LEU A 120 1.19 -25.65 -4.46
CA LEU A 120 0.20 -24.70 -4.96
C LEU A 120 -0.52 -23.95 -3.85
N ASP A 121 -0.29 -24.33 -2.59
CA ASP A 121 -1.00 -23.84 -1.42
C ASP A 121 -0.74 -22.37 -1.13
N TYR A 122 0.40 -21.82 -1.57
CA TYR A 122 0.72 -20.41 -1.43
C TYR A 122 -0.30 -19.48 -2.11
N ARG A 123 -1.11 -20.00 -3.03
CA ARG A 123 -2.13 -19.22 -3.77
C ARG A 123 -3.48 -19.15 -3.06
N HIS A 124 -3.64 -19.86 -1.94
CA HIS A 124 -4.89 -19.95 -1.20
C HIS A 124 -4.85 -19.12 0.09
N TRP A 125 -3.93 -18.16 0.19
CA TRP A 125 -3.84 -17.23 1.31
C TRP A 125 -4.49 -15.90 0.96
N GLU A 126 -5.31 -15.40 1.88
CA GLU A 126 -5.99 -14.13 1.78
C GLU A 126 -5.65 -13.28 3.01
N TRP A 127 -5.40 -11.99 2.79
CA TRP A 127 -5.19 -11.04 3.87
C TRP A 127 -6.54 -10.61 4.41
N GLN A 128 -6.78 -10.85 5.70
CA GLN A 128 -7.99 -10.44 6.39
C GLN A 128 -7.65 -9.35 7.41
N PRO A 129 -8.06 -8.09 7.18
CA PRO A 129 -7.96 -7.04 8.18
C PRO A 129 -8.72 -7.38 9.45
N ASP A 130 -8.30 -6.84 10.60
CA ASP A 130 -8.96 -7.11 11.88
C ASP A 130 -10.33 -6.42 11.98
N ASP A 131 -10.43 -5.20 11.44
CA ASP A 131 -11.57 -4.31 11.68
C ASP A 131 -12.62 -4.37 10.56
N CYS A 132 -12.31 -4.97 9.40
CA CYS A 132 -13.24 -5.04 8.28
C CYS A 132 -13.00 -6.19 7.31
N TYR A 133 -13.95 -6.37 6.39
CA TYR A 133 -13.83 -7.26 5.24
C TYR A 133 -13.48 -6.46 3.99
N LEU A 134 -12.45 -6.89 3.27
CA LEU A 134 -12.12 -6.32 1.98
C LEU A 134 -13.06 -6.86 0.90
N PRO A 135 -13.63 -6.01 0.03
CA PRO A 135 -14.40 -6.49 -1.09
C PRO A 135 -13.49 -7.30 -2.03
N ARG A 136 -14.06 -8.35 -2.63
CA ARG A 136 -13.35 -9.11 -3.66
C ARG A 136 -13.05 -8.19 -4.84
N PHE A 137 -11.83 -8.28 -5.36
CA PHE A 137 -11.42 -7.46 -6.51
C PHE A 137 -12.30 -7.74 -7.73
N ASP A 138 -12.84 -6.66 -8.30
CA ASP A 138 -13.56 -6.68 -9.56
C ASP A 138 -12.75 -5.93 -10.65
N PRO A 139 -12.31 -6.63 -11.70
CA PRO A 139 -11.54 -6.03 -12.79
C PRO A 139 -12.32 -5.02 -13.63
N GLU A 140 -13.64 -5.19 -13.79
CA GLU A 140 -14.46 -4.27 -14.57
C GLU A 140 -14.60 -2.94 -13.84
N VAL A 141 -14.91 -2.99 -12.53
CA VAL A 141 -14.93 -1.80 -11.66
C VAL A 141 -13.59 -1.06 -11.71
N ALA A 142 -12.47 -1.80 -11.62
CA ALA A 142 -11.14 -1.21 -11.66
C ALA A 142 -10.86 -0.52 -13.02
N LEU A 143 -11.25 -1.13 -14.13
CA LEU A 143 -11.08 -0.56 -15.47
C LEU A 143 -11.99 0.65 -15.70
N GLU A 144 -13.23 0.62 -15.20
CA GLU A 144 -14.15 1.76 -15.24
C GLU A 144 -13.58 2.96 -14.48
N LYS A 145 -13.08 2.76 -13.26
CA LYS A 145 -12.43 3.83 -12.47
C LYS A 145 -11.19 4.41 -13.16
N LEU A 146 -10.53 3.62 -14.01
CA LEU A 146 -9.36 4.01 -14.82
C LEU A 146 -9.68 4.49 -16.23
N ARG A 147 -10.95 4.54 -16.64
CA ARG A 147 -11.36 4.98 -17.97
C ARG A 147 -10.87 6.42 -18.23
N GLY A 148 -10.18 6.60 -19.35
CA GLY A 148 -9.58 7.89 -19.73
C GLY A 148 -8.39 8.34 -18.88
N LYS A 149 -7.92 7.50 -17.94
CA LYS A 149 -6.82 7.81 -17.01
C LYS A 149 -5.60 6.95 -17.30
N ARG A 150 -4.50 7.25 -16.59
CA ARG A 150 -3.25 6.49 -16.64
C ARG A 150 -2.80 6.19 -15.22
N LEU A 151 -2.78 4.91 -14.85
CA LEU A 151 -2.18 4.45 -13.60
C LEU A 151 -0.68 4.20 -13.82
N VAL A 152 0.16 4.71 -12.93
CA VAL A 152 1.62 4.58 -13.01
C VAL A 152 2.14 4.01 -11.70
N PHE A 153 2.89 2.92 -11.82
CA PHE A 153 3.64 2.30 -10.74
C PHE A 153 5.10 2.74 -10.90
N ALA A 154 5.60 3.55 -9.94
CA ALA A 154 6.94 4.12 -9.98
C ALA A 154 7.75 3.65 -8.77
N GLY A 155 8.85 2.94 -9.01
CA GLY A 155 9.66 2.36 -7.95
C GLY A 155 10.68 1.38 -8.49
N ASP A 156 11.07 0.44 -7.64
CA ASP A 156 12.04 -0.61 -7.92
C ASP A 156 11.39 -1.86 -8.57
N SER A 157 12.07 -2.99 -8.45
CA SER A 157 11.59 -4.28 -8.95
C SER A 157 10.35 -4.80 -8.23
N LEU A 158 10.11 -4.44 -6.97
CA LEU A 158 8.90 -4.82 -6.23
C LEU A 158 7.69 -4.09 -6.81
N GLN A 159 7.84 -2.80 -7.07
CA GLN A 159 6.77 -2.00 -7.70
C GLN A 159 6.45 -2.48 -9.12
N ARG A 160 7.46 -2.97 -9.85
CA ARG A 160 7.24 -3.65 -11.15
C ARG A 160 6.44 -4.95 -10.99
N SER A 161 6.72 -5.76 -9.97
CA SER A 161 5.98 -6.99 -9.69
C SER A 161 4.51 -6.69 -9.35
N GLN A 162 4.27 -5.65 -8.54
CA GLN A 162 2.90 -5.21 -8.22
C GLN A 162 2.14 -4.74 -9.46
N TRP A 163 2.80 -4.01 -10.37
CA TRP A 163 2.22 -3.60 -11.64
C TRP A 163 1.87 -4.80 -12.54
N GLU A 164 2.74 -5.79 -12.66
CA GLU A 164 2.45 -7.02 -13.43
C GLU A 164 1.27 -7.78 -12.84
N SER A 165 1.21 -7.89 -11.51
CA SER A 165 0.06 -8.46 -10.80
C SER A 165 -1.24 -7.74 -11.15
N PHE A 166 -1.24 -6.40 -11.08
CA PHE A 166 -2.41 -5.59 -11.44
C PHE A 166 -2.84 -5.82 -12.89
N VAL A 167 -1.89 -5.81 -13.84
CA VAL A 167 -2.18 -6.11 -15.25
C VAL A 167 -2.85 -7.47 -15.40
N CYS A 168 -2.35 -8.51 -14.72
CA CYS A 168 -2.92 -9.84 -14.79
C CYS A 168 -4.30 -9.96 -14.13
N MET A 169 -4.58 -9.17 -13.10
CA MET A 169 -5.91 -9.13 -12.49
C MET A 169 -6.97 -8.54 -13.43
N VAL A 170 -6.60 -7.59 -14.31
CA VAL A 170 -7.54 -6.90 -15.21
C VAL A 170 -7.54 -7.42 -16.65
N GLU A 171 -6.47 -8.07 -17.11
CA GLU A 171 -6.32 -8.37 -18.53
C GLU A 171 -7.35 -9.38 -19.07
N TRP A 172 -7.81 -10.31 -18.23
CA TRP A 172 -8.67 -11.42 -18.66
C TRP A 172 -10.07 -10.94 -19.10
N THR A 173 -10.54 -9.79 -18.60
CA THR A 173 -11.81 -9.18 -19.04
C THR A 173 -11.67 -8.36 -20.32
N ILE A 174 -10.44 -8.03 -20.73
CA ILE A 174 -10.19 -7.21 -21.92
C ILE A 174 -10.01 -8.11 -23.15
N PRO A 175 -10.80 -7.91 -24.23
CA PRO A 175 -10.64 -8.66 -25.47
C PRO A 175 -9.21 -8.55 -26.03
N PRO A 176 -8.63 -9.62 -26.62
CA PRO A 176 -7.26 -9.61 -27.13
C PRO A 176 -6.94 -8.46 -28.08
N GLN A 177 -7.89 -8.04 -28.92
CA GLN A 177 -7.72 -6.95 -29.89
C GLN A 177 -7.71 -5.57 -29.25
N LYS A 178 -8.20 -5.47 -28.01
CA LYS A 178 -8.31 -4.24 -27.21
C LYS A 178 -7.21 -4.10 -26.17
N LYS A 179 -6.27 -5.05 -26.06
CA LYS A 179 -5.12 -4.96 -25.15
C LYS A 179 -3.78 -5.03 -25.89
N SER A 180 -2.76 -4.40 -25.32
CA SER A 180 -1.39 -4.46 -25.83
C SER A 180 -0.37 -4.21 -24.74
N MET A 181 0.82 -4.80 -24.89
CA MET A 181 1.95 -4.62 -23.98
C MET A 181 3.16 -4.11 -24.77
N LYS A 182 3.74 -2.99 -24.33
CA LYS A 182 5.00 -2.46 -24.85
C LYS A 182 6.04 -2.48 -23.73
N ARG A 183 7.05 -3.33 -23.87
CA ARG A 183 8.16 -3.42 -22.92
C ARG A 183 9.30 -2.53 -23.38
N GLY A 184 9.74 -1.62 -22.51
CA GLY A 184 10.77 -0.64 -22.81
C GLY A 184 11.89 -0.71 -21.77
N LYS A 185 13.05 -0.15 -22.10
CA LYS A 185 14.21 -0.12 -21.19
C LYS A 185 13.91 0.64 -19.88
N ILE A 186 13.13 1.73 -19.98
CA ILE A 186 12.83 2.64 -18.86
C ILE A 186 11.40 2.43 -18.35
N ARG A 187 10.45 2.11 -19.23
CA ARG A 187 9.02 2.00 -18.88
C ARG A 187 8.34 0.89 -19.67
N ASN A 188 7.59 0.08 -18.94
CA ASN A 188 6.62 -0.85 -19.53
C ASN A 188 5.24 -0.18 -19.59
N VAL A 189 4.51 -0.42 -20.67
CA VAL A 189 3.19 0.16 -20.90
C VAL A 189 2.21 -0.92 -21.33
N PHE A 190 1.26 -1.23 -20.46
CA PHE A 190 0.06 -1.97 -20.81
C PHE A 190 -1.03 -0.98 -21.23
N LYS A 191 -1.70 -1.23 -22.35
CA LYS A 191 -2.80 -0.40 -22.85
C LYS A 191 -4.05 -1.25 -23.05
N ALA A 192 -5.11 -0.92 -22.31
CA ALA A 192 -6.48 -1.33 -22.56
C ALA A 192 -7.18 -0.26 -23.43
N LYS A 193 -7.98 -0.67 -24.41
CA LYS A 193 -8.71 0.19 -25.35
C LYS A 193 -10.21 -0.03 -25.24
#